data_AF-A0A0N8WAM2-F1
#
_entry.id   AF-A0A0N8WAM2-F1
#
_cell.length_a   1.000
_cell.length_b   1.000
_cell.length_c   1.000
_cell.angle_alpha   90.00
_cell.angle_beta   90.00
_cell.angle_gamma   90.00
#
_symmetry.space_group_name_H-M   'P 1'
#
loop_
_entity.id
_entity.type
_entity.pdbx_description
1 polymer ?
#
loop_
_entity_poly.entity_id
_entity_poly.type
_entity_poly.pdbx_seq_one_letter_code
_entity_poly.pdbx_strand_id
1 'polypeptide(L)'
;MLTYVKLCYSIVCYNKINYIKESPIKNKTDRTLKIWKREYKKGFTSYMLLLLLMDKHRYGYQLVNDLNHLTGGEVSFEYSGIYQILKNLSGEGYIEFKWKKSEKGPNRKYYYITNNGKKLIKTFTFDYLVLINNALNKLIIKHFPECLEKNWR
;
A
#
# COMPACT_ATOMS: atom_id res chain seq x y z
N MET A 1 27.88 -1.97 -12.36
CA MET A 1 26.57 -2.42 -12.87
C MET A 1 25.62 -2.61 -11.69
N LEU A 2 25.16 -1.49 -11.08
CA LEU A 2 24.24 -1.46 -9.94
C LEU A 2 23.24 -0.34 -10.19
N THR A 3 22.31 -0.58 -11.11
CA THR A 3 21.31 0.41 -11.54
C THR A 3 19.94 -0.22 -11.64
N TYR A 4 19.40 -0.79 -10.56
CA TYR A 4 17.98 -1.09 -10.47
C TYR A 4 17.52 -1.01 -9.00
N VAL A 5 16.49 -0.19 -8.78
CA VAL A 5 15.63 -0.13 -7.58
C VAL A 5 16.20 0.55 -6.32
N LYS A 6 16.34 1.87 -6.35
CA LYS A 6 16.23 2.74 -5.15
C LYS A 6 14.94 3.57 -5.19
N LEU A 7 13.82 2.87 -5.42
CA LEU A 7 12.45 3.40 -5.34
C LEU A 7 11.69 2.65 -4.24
N CYS A 8 12.09 2.90 -3.00
CA CYS A 8 11.31 2.61 -1.80
C CYS A 8 11.78 3.63 -0.75
N TYR A 9 11.30 4.87 -0.88
CA TYR A 9 11.39 5.82 0.21
C TYR A 9 10.34 5.40 1.23
N SER A 10 10.77 4.67 2.25
CA SER A 10 9.98 4.26 3.40
C SER A 10 9.38 5.49 4.09
N ILE A 11 8.05 5.54 4.12
CA ILE A 11 7.26 6.60 4.73
C ILE A 11 7.01 6.25 6.19
N VAL A 12 7.65 6.97 7.11
CA VAL A 12 7.14 7.16 8.49
C VAL A 12 7.40 8.60 8.91
N CYS A 13 6.50 9.51 8.54
CA CYS A 13 6.43 10.86 9.10
C CYS A 13 5.50 10.88 10.32
N TYR A 14 5.90 10.24 11.43
CA TYR A 14 5.08 10.22 12.65
C TYR A 14 5.30 11.47 13.54
N ASN A 15 6.49 12.08 13.54
CA ASN A 15 6.85 13.06 14.58
C ASN A 15 6.83 14.55 14.16
N LYS A 16 6.02 14.96 13.18
CA LYS A 16 5.89 16.40 12.82
C LYS A 16 4.45 16.87 12.54
N ILE A 17 3.43 16.11 12.92
CA ILE A 17 2.02 16.57 12.89
C ILE A 17 1.73 17.62 13.98
N ASN A 18 2.70 17.97 14.83
CA ASN A 18 2.58 19.07 15.79
C ASN A 18 2.78 20.47 15.18
N TYR A 19 2.90 20.62 13.85
CA TYR A 19 3.07 21.92 13.19
C TYR A 19 1.78 22.67 12.84
N ILE A 20 0.60 22.13 13.15
CA ILE A 20 -0.65 22.89 13.05
C ILE A 20 -1.00 23.38 14.46
N LYS A 21 -0.39 24.51 14.85
CA LYS A 21 -0.95 25.36 15.91
C LYS A 21 -2.42 25.61 15.57
N GLU A 22 -3.27 25.37 16.56
CA GLU A 22 -4.72 25.42 16.44
C GLU A 22 -5.20 26.72 15.79
N SER A 23 -5.83 26.58 14.62
CA SER A 23 -6.56 27.65 13.93
C SER A 23 -8.00 27.15 13.74
N PRO A 24 -9.03 28.00 13.89
CA PRO A 24 -10.42 27.58 14.16
C PRO A 24 -11.18 27.07 12.91
N ILE A 25 -10.51 26.38 11.99
CA ILE A 25 -11.08 25.79 10.77
C ILE A 25 -10.92 24.25 10.81
N LYS A 26 -11.37 23.60 11.90
CA LYS A 26 -11.24 22.13 12.07
C LYS A 26 -12.16 21.34 11.11
N ASN A 27 -13.43 21.72 10.95
CA ASN A 27 -14.43 20.80 10.35
C ASN A 27 -14.27 20.54 8.82
N LYS A 28 -13.93 21.55 8.00
CA LYS A 28 -13.78 21.37 6.54
C LYS A 28 -12.44 20.71 6.17
N THR A 29 -11.36 21.11 6.83
CA THR A 29 -10.02 20.57 6.62
C THR A 29 -9.97 19.08 7.01
N ASP A 30 -10.51 18.73 8.18
CA ASP A 30 -10.54 17.35 8.67
C ASP A 30 -11.35 16.43 7.75
N ARG A 31 -12.46 16.94 7.20
CA ARG A 31 -13.26 16.21 6.20
C ARG A 31 -12.44 15.90 4.94
N THR A 32 -11.76 16.89 4.38
CA THR A 32 -10.95 16.69 3.16
C THR A 32 -9.80 15.73 3.42
N LEU A 33 -9.08 15.88 4.53
CA LEU A 33 -8.00 14.96 4.92
C LEU A 33 -8.49 13.53 5.07
N LYS A 34 -9.66 13.32 5.68
CA LYS A 34 -10.28 11.99 5.82
C LYS A 34 -10.59 11.38 4.45
N ILE A 35 -11.10 12.16 3.50
CA ILE A 35 -11.37 11.70 2.14
C ILE A 35 -10.06 11.30 1.46
N TRP A 36 -9.05 12.17 1.47
CA TRP A 36 -7.76 11.89 0.81
C TRP A 36 -7.07 10.65 1.37
N LYS A 37 -7.02 10.51 2.71
CA LYS A 37 -6.48 9.31 3.36
C LYS A 37 -7.21 8.04 2.92
N ARG A 38 -8.54 8.09 2.82
CA ARG A 38 -9.36 6.95 2.41
C ARG A 38 -9.11 6.59 0.94
N GLU A 39 -9.14 7.55 0.03
CA GLU A 39 -8.95 7.29 -1.41
C GLU A 39 -7.53 6.79 -1.70
N TYR A 40 -6.51 7.38 -1.06
CA TYR A 40 -5.13 6.92 -1.19
C TYR A 40 -4.98 5.48 -0.67
N LYS A 41 -5.46 5.20 0.55
CA LYS A 41 -5.43 3.85 1.10
C LYS A 41 -6.16 2.87 0.18
N LYS A 42 -7.39 3.18 -0.24
CA LYS A 42 -8.19 2.30 -1.11
C LYS A 42 -7.48 2.01 -2.43
N GLY A 43 -6.95 3.04 -3.09
CA GLY A 43 -6.29 2.91 -4.39
C GLY A 43 -5.01 2.09 -4.33
N PHE A 44 -4.20 2.26 -3.28
CA PHE A 44 -2.92 1.57 -3.17
C PHE A 44 -3.00 0.19 -2.51
N THR A 45 -4.06 -0.11 -1.75
CA THR A 45 -4.18 -1.41 -1.06
C THR A 45 -4.19 -2.59 -2.03
N SER A 46 -4.99 -2.52 -3.09
CA SER A 46 -5.05 -3.58 -4.11
C SER A 46 -3.70 -3.78 -4.80
N TYR A 47 -3.03 -2.69 -5.16
CA TYR A 47 -1.70 -2.71 -5.75
C TYR A 47 -0.64 -3.33 -4.82
N MET A 48 -0.63 -2.97 -3.54
CA MET A 48 0.28 -3.56 -2.55
C MET A 48 0.03 -5.06 -2.35
N LEU A 49 -1.23 -5.50 -2.31
CA LEU A 49 -1.57 -6.93 -2.24
C LEU A 49 -1.04 -7.70 -3.46
N LEU A 50 -1.20 -7.14 -4.66
CA LEU A 50 -0.69 -7.74 -5.89
C LEU A 50 0.85 -7.83 -5.87
N LEU A 51 1.55 -6.80 -5.38
CA LEU A 51 3.01 -6.84 -5.20
C LEU A 51 3.44 -7.93 -4.19
N LEU A 52 2.76 -8.06 -3.05
CA LEU A 52 3.03 -9.11 -2.06
C LEU A 52 2.85 -10.51 -2.64
N LEU A 53 1.87 -10.70 -3.53
CA LEU A 53 1.59 -11.95 -4.23
C LEU A 53 2.54 -12.21 -5.40
N MET A 54 3.19 -11.18 -5.93
CA MET A 54 4.25 -11.30 -6.93
C MET A 54 5.54 -11.87 -6.34
N ASP A 55 5.84 -11.53 -5.09
CA ASP A 55 6.96 -12.08 -4.32
C ASP A 55 6.72 -13.56 -3.96
N LYS A 56 5.60 -13.87 -3.30
CA LYS A 56 5.22 -15.24 -2.98
C LYS A 56 3.72 -15.40 -2.79
N HIS A 57 3.21 -16.61 -3.02
CA HIS A 57 1.84 -16.95 -2.66
C HIS A 57 1.63 -16.85 -1.14
N ARG A 58 0.49 -16.30 -0.71
CA ARG A 58 0.21 -16.03 0.73
C ARG A 58 -1.25 -16.36 1.04
N TYR A 59 -1.54 -16.74 2.28
CA TYR A 59 -2.94 -16.83 2.73
C TYR A 59 -3.44 -15.47 3.21
N GLY A 60 -4.77 -15.27 3.21
CA GLY A 60 -5.37 -13.94 3.45
C GLY A 60 -4.90 -13.25 4.73
N TYR A 61 -4.79 -13.98 5.84
CA TYR A 61 -4.31 -13.43 7.10
C TYR A 61 -2.82 -13.03 7.07
N GLN A 62 -1.96 -13.77 6.34
CA GLN A 62 -0.58 -13.32 6.11
C GLN A 62 -0.53 -11.97 5.40
N LEU A 63 -1.32 -11.79 4.34
CA LEU A 63 -1.35 -10.55 3.58
C LEU A 63 -1.73 -9.34 4.44
N VAL A 64 -2.71 -9.50 5.33
CA VAL A 64 -3.11 -8.44 6.28
C VAL A 64 -1.95 -8.09 7.21
N ASN A 65 -1.28 -9.09 7.77
CA ASN A 65 -0.15 -8.88 8.67
C ASN A 65 1.05 -8.24 7.96
N ASP A 66 1.36 -8.69 6.75
CA ASP A 66 2.44 -8.14 5.94
C ASP A 66 2.17 -6.65 5.64
N LEU A 67 0.93 -6.29 5.26
CA LEU A 67 0.56 -4.90 5.02
C LEU A 67 0.68 -4.04 6.28
N ASN A 68 0.16 -4.50 7.41
CA ASN A 68 0.27 -3.77 8.67
C ASN A 68 1.74 -3.61 9.11
N HIS A 69 2.58 -4.63 8.88
CA HIS A 69 4.00 -4.56 9.18
C HIS A 69 4.74 -3.57 8.27
N LEU A 70 4.45 -3.57 6.97
CA LEU A 70 5.05 -2.64 6.00
C LEU A 70 4.73 -1.17 6.30
N THR A 71 3.61 -0.88 6.96
CA THR A 71 3.22 0.48 7.34
C THR A 71 3.57 0.84 8.78
N GLY A 72 4.27 -0.03 9.51
CA GLY A 72 4.56 0.16 10.92
C GLY A 72 3.31 0.23 11.81
N GLY A 73 2.16 -0.25 11.33
CA GLY A 73 0.86 -0.12 11.99
C GLY A 73 0.19 1.26 11.84
N GLU A 74 0.86 2.24 11.24
CA GLU A 74 0.35 3.62 11.07
C GLU A 74 -0.84 3.68 10.09
N VAL A 75 -0.87 2.76 9.13
CA VAL A 75 -2.03 2.54 8.26
C VAL A 75 -2.64 1.21 8.64
N SER A 76 -3.78 1.27 9.34
CA SER A 76 -4.51 0.07 9.76
C SER A 76 -5.19 -0.60 8.57
N PHE A 77 -4.95 -1.89 8.33
CA PHE A 77 -5.68 -2.71 7.36
C PHE A 77 -6.56 -3.73 8.08
N GLU A 78 -7.87 -3.63 7.88
CA GLU A 78 -8.85 -4.55 8.46
C GLU A 78 -8.98 -5.82 7.62
N TYR A 79 -9.13 -6.97 8.31
CA TYR A 79 -9.29 -8.27 7.66
C TYR A 79 -10.46 -8.28 6.66
N SER A 80 -11.63 -7.82 7.08
CA SER A 80 -12.84 -7.77 6.24
C SER A 80 -12.61 -7.01 4.93
N GLY A 81 -11.96 -5.84 5.01
CA GLY A 81 -11.61 -5.03 3.85
C GLY A 81 -10.64 -5.72 2.91
N ILE A 82 -9.58 -6.35 3.44
CA ILE A 82 -8.63 -7.10 2.61
C ILE A 82 -9.30 -8.30 1.94
N TYR A 83 -10.14 -9.05 2.65
CA TYR A 83 -10.87 -10.17 2.04
C TYR A 83 -11.82 -9.72 0.93
N GLN A 84 -12.46 -8.56 1.07
CA GLN A 84 -13.31 -8.00 0.02
C GLN A 84 -12.48 -7.59 -1.21
N ILE A 85 -11.30 -6.99 -1.02
CA ILE A 85 -10.40 -6.64 -2.13
C ILE A 85 -9.91 -7.91 -2.83
N LEU A 86 -9.51 -8.94 -2.08
CA LEU A 86 -9.09 -10.23 -2.65
C LEU A 86 -10.22 -10.91 -3.43
N LYS A 87 -11.46 -10.81 -2.96
CA LYS A 87 -12.64 -11.28 -3.70
C LYS A 87 -12.78 -10.56 -5.05
N ASN A 88 -12.65 -9.23 -5.06
CA ASN A 88 -12.75 -8.45 -6.29
C ASN A 88 -11.62 -8.77 -7.27
N LEU A 89 -10.36 -8.78 -6.80
CA LEU A 89 -9.20 -9.14 -7.62
C LEU A 89 -9.32 -10.56 -8.22
N SER A 90 -9.92 -11.48 -7.46
CA SER A 90 -10.17 -12.85 -7.94
C SER A 90 -11.30 -12.88 -8.98
N GLY A 91 -12.38 -12.11 -8.77
CA GLY A 91 -13.46 -11.98 -9.74
C GLY A 91 -13.03 -11.34 -11.05
N GLU A 92 -12.05 -10.43 -11.00
CA GLU A 92 -11.43 -9.79 -12.17
C GLU A 92 -10.30 -10.63 -12.80
N GLY A 93 -9.97 -11.79 -12.24
CA GLY A 93 -8.96 -12.71 -12.78
C GLY A 93 -7.50 -12.26 -12.60
N TYR A 94 -7.23 -11.28 -11.74
CA TYR A 94 -5.87 -10.84 -11.42
C TYR A 94 -5.17 -11.74 -10.40
N ILE A 95 -5.96 -12.45 -9.59
CA ILE A 95 -5.48 -13.49 -8.68
C ILE A 95 -6.35 -14.73 -8.79
N GLU A 96 -5.80 -15.86 -8.39
CA GLU A 96 -6.53 -17.11 -8.16
C GLU A 96 -6.30 -17.60 -6.72
N PHE A 97 -7.09 -18.56 -6.25
CA PHE A 97 -6.86 -19.16 -4.95
C PHE A 97 -6.96 -20.69 -4.98
N LYS A 98 -6.20 -21.33 -4.09
CA LYS A 98 -6.27 -22.76 -3.82
C LYS A 98 -6.49 -22.99 -2.33
N TRP A 99 -7.35 -23.94 -2.00
CA TRP A 99 -7.48 -24.41 -0.63
C TRP A 99 -6.28 -25.31 -0.29
N LYS A 100 -5.61 -25.02 0.82
CA LYS A 100 -4.56 -25.87 1.37
C LYS A 100 -4.95 -26.30 2.78
N LYS A 101 -4.60 -27.54 3.12
CA LYS A 101 -4.72 -28.06 4.48
C LYS A 101 -3.80 -27.24 5.40
N SER A 102 -4.34 -26.81 6.53
CA SER A 102 -3.55 -26.17 7.57
C SER A 102 -2.92 -27.24 8.46
N GLU A 103 -1.74 -26.98 9.03
CA GLU A 103 -1.14 -27.84 10.06
C GLU A 103 -2.08 -27.98 11.28
N LYS A 104 -2.78 -26.89 11.63
CA LYS A 104 -3.81 -26.85 12.65
C LYS A 104 -5.00 -26.00 12.16
N GLY A 105 -6.21 -26.50 12.39
CA GLY A 105 -7.47 -25.79 12.09
C GLY A 105 -7.98 -25.97 10.65
N PRO A 106 -8.94 -25.14 10.21
CA PRO A 106 -9.61 -25.30 8.93
C PRO A 106 -8.67 -25.05 7.75
N ASN A 107 -9.06 -25.51 6.56
CA ASN A 107 -8.34 -25.24 5.32
C ASN A 107 -8.19 -23.72 5.11
N ARG A 108 -7.04 -23.30 4.58
CA ARG A 108 -6.74 -21.89 4.27
C ARG A 108 -6.77 -21.67 2.76
N LYS A 109 -7.34 -20.54 2.34
CA LYS A 109 -7.18 -20.05 0.97
C LYS A 109 -5.80 -19.42 0.81
N TYR A 110 -5.00 -19.99 -0.06
CA TYR A 110 -3.76 -19.38 -0.54
C TYR A 110 -4.03 -18.69 -1.86
N TYR A 111 -3.63 -17.43 -1.95
CA TYR A 111 -3.79 -16.61 -3.14
C TYR A 111 -2.52 -16.62 -3.97
N TYR A 112 -2.71 -16.54 -5.28
CA TYR A 112 -1.66 -16.60 -6.29
C TYR A 112 -1.94 -15.51 -7.32
N ILE A 113 -0.91 -14.77 -7.72
CA ILE A 113 -1.05 -13.80 -8.79
C ILE A 113 -1.10 -14.49 -10.16
N THR A 114 -2.00 -14.05 -11.04
CA THR A 114 -2.08 -14.55 -12.41
C THR A 114 -1.16 -13.75 -13.34
N ASN A 115 -0.99 -14.21 -14.59
CA ASN A 115 -0.28 -13.43 -15.61
C ASN A 115 -0.96 -12.09 -15.90
N ASN A 116 -2.30 -12.04 -15.85
CA ASN A 116 -3.06 -10.79 -15.99
C ASN A 116 -2.76 -9.84 -14.82
N GLY A 117 -2.69 -10.35 -13.59
CA GLY A 117 -2.30 -9.56 -12.41
C GLY A 117 -0.89 -8.99 -12.54
N LYS A 118 0.09 -9.79 -13.00
CA LYS A 118 1.46 -9.32 -13.25
C LYS A 118 1.52 -8.22 -14.32
N LYS A 119 0.76 -8.39 -15.42
CA LYS A 119 0.66 -7.37 -16.48
C LYS A 119 0.06 -6.06 -15.94
N LEU A 120 -1.02 -6.15 -15.16
CA LEU A 120 -1.65 -5.00 -14.51
C LEU A 120 -0.66 -4.23 -13.64
N ILE A 121 0.07 -4.91 -12.74
CA ILE A 121 1.10 -4.27 -11.90
C ILE A 121 2.11 -3.55 -12.78
N LYS A 122 2.66 -4.24 -13.78
CA LYS A 122 3.73 -3.70 -14.63
C LYS A 122 3.27 -2.42 -15.34
N THR A 123 2.11 -2.47 -16.01
CA THR A 123 1.50 -1.32 -16.68
C THR A 123 1.25 -0.18 -15.69
N PHE A 124 0.58 -0.43 -14.57
CA PHE A 124 0.31 0.63 -13.59
C PHE A 124 1.59 1.24 -13.00
N THR A 125 2.62 0.42 -12.77
CA THR A 125 3.90 0.86 -12.21
C THR A 125 4.62 1.81 -13.15
N PHE A 126 4.87 1.36 -14.39
CA PHE A 126 5.72 2.09 -15.32
C PHE A 126 4.98 3.25 -16.00
N ASP A 127 3.70 3.05 -16.33
CA ASP A 127 2.95 4.03 -17.11
C ASP A 127 2.34 5.12 -16.23
N TYR A 128 2.19 4.88 -14.91
CA TYR A 128 1.56 5.84 -13.99
C TYR A 128 2.38 6.10 -12.72
N LEU A 129 2.62 5.08 -11.89
CA LEU A 129 3.18 5.32 -10.55
C LEU A 129 4.57 5.94 -10.57
N VAL A 130 5.46 5.49 -11.45
CA VAL A 130 6.82 6.07 -11.55
C VAL A 130 6.74 7.55 -11.93
N LEU A 131 5.91 7.89 -12.92
CA LEU A 131 5.76 9.28 -13.38
C LEU A 131 5.17 10.17 -12.28
N ILE A 132 4.07 9.74 -11.67
CA ILE A 132 3.39 10.49 -10.60
C ILE A 132 4.29 10.63 -9.38
N ASN A 133 4.96 9.56 -8.92
CA ASN A 133 5.84 9.63 -7.77
C ASN A 133 7.05 10.53 -8.03
N ASN A 134 7.61 10.53 -9.25
CA ASN A 134 8.69 11.45 -9.59
C ASN A 134 8.23 12.91 -9.52
N ALA A 135 7.03 13.22 -10.02
CA ALA A 135 6.47 14.57 -9.93
C ALA A 135 6.15 14.96 -8.48
N LEU A 136 5.50 14.08 -7.73
CA LEU A 136 5.16 14.29 -6.32
C LEU A 136 6.41 14.49 -5.47
N ASN A 137 7.44 13.65 -5.63
CA ASN A 137 8.67 13.77 -4.86
C ASN A 137 9.37 15.11 -5.12
N LYS A 138 9.39 15.60 -6.37
CA LYS A 138 9.93 16.93 -6.68
C LYS A 138 9.16 18.04 -5.95
N LEU A 139 7.84 17.97 -5.91
CA LEU A 139 7.00 18.95 -5.23
C LEU A 139 7.13 18.86 -3.70
N ILE A 140 7.15 17.64 -3.15
CA ILE A 140 7.30 17.41 -1.72
C ILE A 140 8.65 17.95 -1.25
N ILE A 141 9.75 17.61 -1.93
CA ILE A 141 11.08 18.11 -1.57
C ILE A 141 11.15 19.64 -1.65
N LYS A 142 10.52 20.23 -2.68
CA LYS A 142 10.48 21.69 -2.85
C LYS A 142 9.73 22.40 -1.72
N HIS A 143 8.61 21.84 -1.25
CA HIS A 143 7.72 22.49 -0.28
C HIS A 143 7.93 22.01 1.17
N PHE A 144 8.58 20.87 1.37
CA PHE A 144 8.83 20.21 2.66
C PHE A 144 10.27 19.63 2.70
N PRO A 145 11.31 20.47 2.58
CA PRO A 145 12.71 20.00 2.52
C PRO A 145 13.14 19.23 3.77
N GLU A 146 12.52 19.48 4.93
CA GLU A 146 12.80 18.74 6.18
C GLU A 146 12.54 17.22 6.08
N CYS A 147 11.80 16.77 5.07
CA CYS A 147 11.58 15.36 4.83
C CYS A 147 12.87 14.63 4.39
N LEU A 148 13.92 15.36 3.98
CA LEU A 148 15.21 14.81 3.57
C LEU A 148 16.26 14.78 4.70
N GLU A 149 16.13 15.63 5.72
CA GLU A 149 17.18 15.87 6.72
C GLU A 149 17.25 14.81 7.83
N LYS A 150 16.19 14.00 8.00
CA LYS A 150 16.24 12.86 8.91
C LYS A 150 16.92 11.69 8.20
N ASN A 151 18.22 11.52 8.46
CA ASN A 151 18.97 10.30 8.15
C ASN A 151 18.24 9.09 8.75
N TRP A 152 17.38 8.50 7.94
CA TRP A 152 16.68 7.26 8.20
C TRP A 152 17.72 6.13 8.17
N ARG A 153 18.21 5.73 9.35
CA ARG A 153 18.98 4.50 9.55
C ARG A 153 18.07 3.46 10.19
#